data_AF-E1Z3F3-F1
#
_entry.id   AF-E1Z3F3-F1
#
_cell.length_a   1.000
_cell.length_b   1.000
_cell.length_c   1.000
_cell.angle_alpha   90.00
_cell.angle_beta   90.00
_cell.angle_gamma   90.00
#
_symmetry.space_group_name_H-M   'P 1'
#
loop_
_entity.id
_entity.type
_entity.pdbx_description
1 polymer ?
#
loop_
_entity_poly.entity_id
_entity_poly.type
_entity_poly.pdbx_seq_one_letter_code
_entity_poly.pdbx_strand_id
1 'polypeptide(L)'
;MARVKSQARKTTKIMPPKRLASRNTPGFKRPSSGSKKKEGPAHRQPHRPHRPGELALKEIRQYQRMGKFATQKLIARAPFWRLAREVLGSVGSGDNRWSVAGVTALQEAAEAYLVGLFEDAQMCAIHAKRVTIFVKDMQLARRLRGDD
;
A
#
# COMPACT_ATOMS: atom_id res chain seq x y z
N MET A 1 -46.94 57.97 -21.86
CA MET A 1 -47.04 58.47 -23.26
C MET A 1 -45.99 59.55 -23.47
N ALA A 2 -45.62 59.86 -24.73
CA ALA A 2 -44.51 60.75 -25.13
C ALA A 2 -43.10 60.29 -24.62
N ARG A 3 -42.04 60.06 -25.41
CA ARG A 3 -41.58 60.45 -26.77
C ARG A 3 -41.05 61.90 -26.90
N VAL A 4 -39.72 62.01 -26.87
CA VAL A 4 -38.93 63.09 -27.49
C VAL A 4 -38.10 62.47 -28.63
N LYS A 5 -37.81 63.22 -29.71
CA LYS A 5 -37.08 62.75 -30.91
C LYS A 5 -36.24 63.85 -31.57
N SER A 6 -34.96 63.55 -31.81
CA SER A 6 -34.06 64.10 -32.86
C SER A 6 -32.84 63.14 -32.90
N GLN A 7 -32.33 62.58 -34.02
CA GLN A 7 -32.00 63.06 -35.38
C GLN A 7 -30.82 64.07 -35.40
N ALA A 8 -29.79 63.96 -36.26
CA ALA A 8 -29.50 63.04 -37.40
C ALA A 8 -28.17 62.23 -37.15
N ARG A 9 -27.29 61.79 -38.06
CA ARG A 9 -27.09 61.91 -39.54
C ARG A 9 -26.43 60.62 -40.12
N LYS A 10 -25.46 60.71 -41.05
CA LYS A 10 -24.67 59.62 -41.72
C LYS A 10 -23.24 60.15 -42.02
N THR A 11 -22.20 59.37 -42.40
CA THR A 11 -21.92 58.80 -43.75
C THR A 11 -20.99 57.55 -43.74
N THR A 12 -20.65 56.97 -44.90
CA THR A 12 -20.22 55.56 -45.10
C THR A 12 -18.89 55.33 -45.86
N LYS A 13 -18.12 54.29 -45.46
CA LYS A 13 -17.11 53.47 -46.20
C LYS A 13 -16.60 52.35 -45.23
N ILE A 14 -16.00 51.19 -45.57
CA ILE A 14 -15.77 50.42 -46.82
C ILE A 14 -15.52 48.92 -46.44
N MET A 15 -15.42 47.97 -47.39
CA MET A 15 -15.30 46.49 -47.19
C MET A 15 -14.50 45.82 -48.35
N PRO A 16 -14.11 44.50 -48.33
CA PRO A 16 -14.34 43.42 -47.35
C PRO A 16 -13.06 42.96 -46.58
N PRO A 17 -12.27 41.87 -46.84
CA PRO A 17 -12.19 40.92 -47.98
C PRO A 17 -12.43 39.40 -47.63
N LYS A 18 -11.39 38.55 -47.61
CA LYS A 18 -11.36 37.05 -47.64
C LYS A 18 -9.93 36.55 -47.26
N ARG A 19 -9.58 35.30 -46.87
CA ARG A 19 -10.27 34.08 -46.33
C ARG A 19 -9.18 33.04 -45.90
N LEU A 20 -9.59 31.85 -45.42
CA LEU A 20 -8.84 30.57 -45.24
C LEU A 20 -8.16 30.33 -43.87
N ALA A 21 -7.90 29.05 -43.56
CA ALA A 21 -7.57 28.54 -42.23
C ALA A 21 -6.46 27.47 -42.25
N SER A 22 -5.71 27.37 -41.14
CA SER A 22 -4.62 26.40 -40.88
C SER A 22 -4.22 26.52 -39.39
N ARG A 23 -3.90 25.49 -38.60
CA ARG A 23 -4.08 24.02 -38.70
C ARG A 23 -3.80 23.44 -37.30
N ASN A 24 -4.71 22.65 -36.72
CA ASN A 24 -4.45 22.00 -35.43
C ASN A 24 -3.49 20.81 -35.61
N THR A 25 -2.44 20.74 -34.79
CA THR A 25 -1.63 19.53 -34.54
C THR A 25 -1.35 19.39 -33.03
N PRO A 26 -1.52 18.21 -32.42
CA PRO A 26 -1.44 18.04 -30.97
C PRO A 26 0.01 17.87 -30.48
N GLY A 27 0.59 18.91 -29.87
CA GLY A 27 1.92 18.90 -29.27
C GLY A 27 1.91 18.51 -27.78
N PHE A 28 2.77 17.57 -27.40
CA PHE A 28 3.03 17.09 -26.03
C PHE A 28 3.07 18.22 -24.97
N LYS A 29 2.17 18.18 -23.97
CA LYS A 29 2.36 18.92 -22.71
C LYS A 29 3.18 18.08 -21.72
N ARG A 30 4.47 18.40 -21.59
CA ARG A 30 5.27 17.97 -20.44
C ARG A 30 4.65 18.53 -19.14
N PRO A 31 4.58 17.77 -18.03
CA PRO A 31 4.24 18.34 -16.73
C PRO A 31 5.40 19.25 -16.27
N SER A 32 5.15 20.56 -16.19
CA SER A 32 6.13 21.53 -15.71
C SER A 32 6.33 21.37 -14.19
N SER A 33 7.58 21.34 -13.77
CA SER A 33 7.96 21.13 -12.37
C SER A 33 7.66 22.35 -11.48
N GLY A 34 6.82 22.16 -10.46
CA GLY A 34 7.04 22.78 -9.15
C GLY A 34 6.82 24.29 -8.98
N SER A 35 5.79 24.90 -9.57
CA SER A 35 5.38 26.27 -9.22
C SER A 35 4.54 26.31 -7.92
N LYS A 36 5.18 26.66 -6.80
CA LYS A 36 4.53 26.82 -5.48
C LYS A 36 3.62 28.06 -5.41
N LYS A 37 2.39 28.00 -5.93
CA LYS A 37 1.34 28.98 -5.56
C LYS A 37 0.75 28.63 -4.19
N LYS A 38 1.17 29.35 -3.14
CA LYS A 38 0.51 29.40 -1.83
C LYS A 38 -0.56 30.49 -1.85
N GLU A 39 -1.75 30.20 -2.34
CA GLU A 39 -2.88 31.13 -2.35
C GLU A 39 -4.12 30.47 -1.73
N GLY A 40 -4.67 31.10 -0.69
CA GLY A 40 -5.79 30.62 0.11
C GLY A 40 -5.43 29.62 1.23
N PRO A 41 -6.19 29.57 2.33
CA PRO A 41 -6.11 28.48 3.29
C PRO A 41 -6.70 27.23 2.64
N ALA A 42 -5.84 26.41 2.02
CA ALA A 42 -6.25 25.15 1.41
C ALA A 42 -6.98 24.29 2.46
N HIS A 43 -8.30 24.14 2.28
CA HIS A 43 -9.17 23.39 3.17
C HIS A 43 -8.77 21.92 3.04
N ARG A 44 -7.79 21.49 3.85
CA ARG A 44 -7.32 20.10 3.92
C ARG A 44 -8.55 19.26 4.21
N GLN A 45 -9.00 18.47 3.23
CA GLN A 45 -10.15 17.61 3.45
C GLN A 45 -9.83 16.71 4.66
N PRO A 46 -10.77 16.57 5.62
CA PRO A 46 -10.50 15.81 6.83
C PRO A 46 -10.12 14.39 6.42
N HIS A 47 -8.90 13.97 6.80
CA HIS A 47 -8.36 12.67 6.43
C HIS A 47 -9.27 11.61 7.03
N ARG A 48 -10.14 11.00 6.21
CA ARG A 48 -11.18 10.11 6.71
C ARG A 48 -10.51 8.94 7.43
N PRO A 49 -10.75 8.73 8.73
CA PRO A 49 -10.13 7.62 9.45
C PRO A 49 -10.61 6.31 8.84
N HIS A 50 -9.66 5.37 8.68
CA HIS A 50 -9.96 4.01 8.27
C HIS A 50 -10.90 3.35 9.28
N ARG A 51 -11.83 2.52 8.80
CA ARG A 51 -12.67 1.74 9.71
C ARG A 51 -11.83 0.67 10.43
N PRO A 52 -12.18 0.28 11.67
CA PRO A 52 -11.58 -0.89 12.32
C PRO A 52 -11.61 -2.11 11.39
N GLY A 53 -10.49 -2.83 11.30
CA GLY A 53 -10.30 -3.96 10.36
C GLY A 53 -10.02 -3.59 8.90
N GLU A 54 -10.27 -2.36 8.45
CA GLU A 54 -10.06 -1.97 7.05
C GLU A 54 -8.57 -1.95 6.66
N LEU A 55 -7.69 -1.57 7.59
CA LEU A 55 -6.23 -1.63 7.41
C LEU A 55 -5.73 -3.09 7.42
N ALA A 56 -6.13 -3.89 8.41
CA ALA A 56 -5.79 -5.31 8.47
C ALA A 56 -6.19 -6.07 7.19
N LEU A 57 -7.38 -5.80 6.63
CA LEU A 57 -7.81 -6.38 5.35
C LEU A 57 -7.00 -5.88 4.14
N LYS A 58 -6.38 -4.70 4.19
CA LYS A 58 -5.44 -4.23 3.16
C LYS A 58 -4.07 -4.91 3.31
N GLU A 59 -3.59 -5.05 4.54
CA GLU A 59 -2.31 -5.68 4.90
C GLU A 59 -2.31 -7.18 4.57
N ILE A 60 -3.33 -7.94 4.98
CA ILE A 60 -3.51 -9.36 4.63
C ILE A 60 -3.45 -9.53 3.10
N ARG A 61 -4.22 -8.72 2.35
CA ARG A 61 -4.23 -8.70 0.87
C ARG A 61 -2.96 -8.12 0.22
N GLN A 62 -2.02 -7.57 0.99
CA GLN A 62 -0.72 -7.12 0.51
C GLN A 62 0.31 -8.24 0.67
N TYR A 63 0.36 -8.89 1.85
CA TYR A 63 1.28 -9.99 2.12
C TYR A 63 0.92 -11.27 1.35
N GLN A 64 -0.37 -11.62 1.24
CA GLN A 64 -0.84 -12.76 0.45
C GLN A 64 -0.79 -12.54 -1.08
N ARG A 65 -0.37 -11.36 -1.56
CA ARG A 65 -0.38 -11.06 -2.99
C ARG A 65 0.84 -11.65 -3.70
N MET A 66 0.61 -12.67 -4.52
CA MET A 66 1.58 -13.21 -5.47
C MET A 66 2.27 -12.06 -6.23
N GLY A 67 3.59 -11.97 -6.10
CA GLY A 67 4.38 -10.81 -6.55
C GLY A 67 5.44 -10.41 -5.52
N LYS A 68 5.88 -9.15 -5.56
CA LYS A 68 7.06 -8.65 -4.83
C LYS A 68 7.04 -8.83 -3.30
N PHE A 69 5.87 -9.02 -2.69
CA PHE A 69 5.74 -9.22 -1.23
C PHE A 69 5.62 -10.69 -0.83
N ALA A 70 5.19 -11.59 -1.71
CA ALA A 70 4.99 -13.01 -1.40
C ALA A 70 6.30 -13.78 -1.14
N THR A 71 7.43 -13.29 -1.64
CA THR A 71 8.77 -13.84 -1.38
C THR A 71 9.62 -12.99 -0.44
N GLN A 72 9.08 -11.86 0.05
CA GLN A 72 9.78 -11.01 1.01
C GLN A 72 9.70 -11.60 2.42
N LYS A 73 10.84 -11.68 3.10
CA LYS A 73 10.89 -12.04 4.53
C LYS A 73 10.27 -10.96 5.41
N LEU A 74 9.41 -11.38 6.32
CA LEU A 74 8.67 -10.51 7.24
C LEU A 74 9.46 -10.23 8.53
N ILE A 75 10.28 -11.18 8.99
CA ILE A 75 11.13 -10.99 10.17
C ILE A 75 12.40 -10.24 9.76
N ALA A 76 12.80 -9.23 10.55
CA ALA A 76 14.06 -8.55 10.32
C ALA A 76 15.25 -9.51 10.52
N ARG A 77 16.09 -9.66 9.48
CA ARG A 77 17.23 -10.60 9.45
C ARG A 77 18.20 -10.43 10.64
N ALA A 78 18.40 -9.21 11.12
CA ALA A 78 19.36 -8.92 12.20
C ALA A 78 18.93 -9.47 13.59
N PRO A 79 17.71 -9.21 14.12
CA PRO A 79 17.24 -9.88 15.33
C PRO A 79 17.08 -11.39 15.15
N PHE A 80 16.62 -11.87 13.99
CA PHE A 80 16.53 -13.31 13.72
C PHE A 80 17.89 -14.02 13.85
N TRP A 81 18.94 -13.43 13.27
CA TRP A 81 20.31 -13.98 13.37
C TRP A 81 20.85 -13.97 14.81
N ARG A 82 20.49 -12.99 15.65
CA ARG A 82 20.86 -12.99 17.07
C ARG A 82 20.20 -14.16 17.81
N LEU A 83 18.89 -14.32 17.65
CA LEU A 83 18.12 -15.42 18.24
C LEU A 83 18.65 -16.79 17.78
N ALA A 84 18.94 -16.95 16.49
CA ALA A 84 19.49 -18.20 15.95
C ALA A 84 20.85 -18.55 16.58
N ARG A 85 21.71 -17.56 16.84
CA ARG A 85 23.00 -17.76 17.56
C ARG A 85 22.83 -18.05 19.04
N GLU A 86 21.85 -17.41 19.69
CA GLU A 86 21.49 -17.63 21.09
C GLU A 86 21.03 -19.07 21.33
N VAL A 87 20.09 -19.56 20.50
CA VAL A 87 19.60 -20.94 20.54
C VAL A 87 20.71 -21.96 20.21
N LEU A 88 21.56 -21.69 19.21
CA LEU A 88 22.67 -22.62 18.94
C LEU A 88 23.71 -22.65 20.08
N GLY A 89 23.88 -21.54 20.81
CA GLY A 89 24.74 -21.47 21.99
C GLY A 89 24.19 -22.23 23.21
N SER A 90 22.87 -22.41 23.33
CA SER A 90 22.26 -23.24 24.39
C SER A 90 22.17 -24.72 24.00
N VAL A 91 22.11 -25.04 22.70
CA VAL A 91 22.07 -26.43 22.20
C VAL A 91 23.46 -27.11 22.17
N GLY A 92 24.56 -26.36 21.97
CA GLY A 92 25.88 -26.98 21.94
C GLY A 92 27.08 -26.02 22.07
N SER A 93 28.08 -26.45 22.84
CA SER A 93 29.31 -25.68 23.11
C SER A 93 30.40 -25.97 22.07
N GLY A 94 30.65 -25.04 21.13
CA GLY A 94 31.72 -25.14 20.13
C GLY A 94 31.85 -23.92 19.20
N ASP A 95 32.90 -23.87 18.37
CA ASP A 95 33.09 -22.85 17.32
C ASP A 95 32.13 -23.07 16.14
N ASN A 96 30.85 -22.81 16.38
CA ASN A 96 29.77 -23.07 15.43
C ASN A 96 29.74 -21.99 14.34
N ARG A 97 30.24 -22.35 13.15
CA ARG A 97 30.34 -21.47 11.97
C ARG A 97 29.06 -21.50 11.14
N TRP A 98 28.53 -20.32 10.81
CA TRP A 98 27.27 -20.17 10.08
C TRP A 98 27.48 -19.92 8.60
N SER A 99 26.87 -20.74 7.74
CA SER A 99 26.68 -20.41 6.33
C SER A 99 25.60 -19.34 6.16
N VAL A 100 25.84 -18.35 5.31
CA VAL A 100 24.84 -17.31 4.97
C VAL A 100 23.57 -17.93 4.40
N ALA A 101 23.70 -18.94 3.54
CA ALA A 101 22.58 -19.67 2.96
C ALA A 101 21.81 -20.49 4.01
N GLY A 102 22.52 -21.04 5.00
CA GLY A 102 21.91 -21.76 6.13
C GLY A 102 21.07 -20.84 7.03
N VAL A 103 21.57 -19.63 7.34
CA VAL A 103 20.81 -18.61 8.09
C VAL A 103 19.53 -18.23 7.34
N THR A 104 19.61 -18.02 6.02
CA THR A 104 18.41 -17.70 5.22
C THR A 104 17.44 -18.87 5.17
N ALA A 105 17.90 -20.11 4.94
CA ALA A 105 17.06 -21.31 4.93
C ALA A 105 16.29 -21.50 6.25
N LEU A 106 16.96 -21.32 7.38
CA LEU A 106 16.35 -21.36 8.72
C LEU A 106 15.27 -20.28 8.87
N GLN A 107 15.50 -19.06 8.34
CA GLN A 107 14.49 -18.01 8.32
C GLN A 107 13.31 -18.32 7.39
N GLU A 108 13.53 -18.97 6.24
CA GLU A 108 12.43 -19.37 5.34
C GLU A 108 11.53 -20.41 5.99
N ALA A 109 12.12 -21.44 6.59
CA ALA A 109 11.38 -22.49 7.31
C ALA A 109 10.63 -21.94 8.52
N ALA A 110 11.25 -21.07 9.33
CA ALA A 110 10.61 -20.47 10.50
C ALA A 110 9.42 -19.57 10.14
N GLU A 111 9.54 -18.73 9.11
CA GLU A 111 8.43 -17.89 8.65
C GLU A 111 7.31 -18.73 8.02
N ALA A 112 7.63 -19.76 7.23
CA ALA A 112 6.63 -20.66 6.63
C ALA A 112 5.84 -21.44 7.70
N TYR A 113 6.52 -22.00 8.71
CA TYR A 113 5.86 -22.70 9.81
C TYR A 113 4.93 -21.77 10.61
N LEU A 114 5.38 -20.54 10.90
CA LEU A 114 4.56 -19.55 11.61
C LEU A 114 3.32 -19.12 10.80
N VAL A 115 3.46 -18.88 9.49
CA VAL A 115 2.30 -18.56 8.63
C VAL A 115 1.29 -19.70 8.65
N GLY A 116 1.72 -20.94 8.43
CA GLY A 116 0.83 -22.10 8.47
C GLY A 116 0.19 -22.31 9.85
N LEU A 117 0.91 -22.04 10.96
CA LEU A 117 0.34 -22.12 12.31
C LEU A 117 -0.72 -21.03 12.57
N PHE A 118 -0.54 -19.82 12.02
CA PHE A 118 -1.55 -18.77 12.09
C PHE A 118 -2.79 -19.08 11.24
N GLU A 119 -2.66 -19.79 10.12
CA GLU A 119 -3.79 -20.26 9.31
C GLU A 119 -4.68 -21.24 10.11
N ASP A 120 -4.09 -22.27 10.73
CA ASP A 120 -4.83 -23.21 11.59
C ASP A 120 -5.42 -22.54 12.84
N ALA A 121 -4.68 -21.62 13.48
CA ALA A 121 -5.18 -20.86 14.63
C ALA A 121 -6.34 -19.92 14.23
N GLN A 122 -6.33 -19.36 13.01
CA GLN A 122 -7.44 -18.57 12.48
C GLN A 122 -8.67 -19.45 12.22
N MET A 123 -8.50 -20.68 11.71
CA MET A 123 -9.59 -21.64 11.56
C MET A 123 -10.19 -22.04 12.92
N CYS A 124 -9.36 -22.24 13.95
CA CYS A 124 -9.80 -22.49 15.32
C CYS A 124 -10.59 -21.30 15.91
N ALA A 125 -10.13 -20.06 15.67
CA ALA A 125 -10.84 -18.85 16.09
C ALA A 125 -12.21 -18.70 15.39
N ILE A 126 -12.27 -18.95 14.08
CA ILE A 126 -13.51 -18.92 13.28
C ILE A 126 -14.50 -19.99 13.74
N HIS A 127 -14.04 -21.22 13.99
CA HIS A 127 -14.86 -22.30 14.56
C HIS A 127 -15.49 -21.89 15.90
N ALA A 128 -14.72 -21.20 16.74
CA ALA A 128 -15.16 -20.61 18.00
C ALA A 128 -15.90 -19.25 17.85
N LYS A 129 -16.41 -18.92 16.65
CA LYS A 129 -17.18 -17.72 16.30
C LYS A 129 -16.47 -16.38 16.62
N ARG A 130 -15.15 -16.34 16.52
CA ARG A 130 -14.31 -15.15 16.76
C ARG A 130 -13.53 -14.75 15.51
N VAL A 131 -13.20 -13.46 15.44
CA VAL A 131 -12.26 -12.91 14.44
C VAL A 131 -10.83 -12.84 15.01
N THR A 132 -10.69 -12.54 16.31
CA THR A 132 -9.41 -12.45 17.00
C THR A 132 -8.91 -13.83 17.44
N ILE A 133 -7.67 -14.15 17.07
CA ILE A 133 -6.90 -15.30 17.56
C ILE A 133 -6.39 -15.08 18.99
N PHE A 134 -6.31 -16.16 19.76
CA PHE A 134 -5.76 -16.19 21.12
C PHE A 134 -4.79 -17.37 21.28
N VAL A 135 -3.98 -17.36 22.34
CA VAL A 135 -3.00 -18.43 22.65
C VAL A 135 -3.63 -19.83 22.61
N LYS A 136 -4.85 -19.98 23.13
CA LYS A 136 -5.62 -21.24 23.10
C LYS A 136 -5.90 -21.79 21.70
N ASP A 137 -5.98 -20.93 20.69
CA ASP A 137 -6.23 -21.33 19.30
C ASP A 137 -4.95 -21.90 18.67
N MET A 138 -3.79 -21.31 19.01
CA MET A 138 -2.47 -21.83 18.61
C MET A 138 -2.11 -23.12 19.36
N GLN A 139 -2.49 -23.23 20.64
CA GLN A 139 -2.34 -24.46 21.43
C GLN A 139 -3.20 -25.60 20.87
N LEU A 140 -4.45 -25.30 20.48
CA LEU A 140 -5.31 -26.29 19.82
C LEU A 140 -4.74 -26.72 18.46
N ALA A 141 -4.27 -25.77 17.65
CA ALA A 141 -3.65 -26.07 16.35
C ALA A 141 -2.41 -26.99 16.48
N ARG A 142 -1.45 -26.67 17.36
CA ARG A 142 -0.27 -27.51 17.61
C ARG A 142 -0.64 -28.91 18.12
N ARG A 143 -1.59 -29.00 19.04
CA ARG A 143 -2.09 -30.29 19.55
C ARG A 143 -2.81 -31.13 18.49
N LEU A 144 -3.45 -30.51 17.50
CA LEU A 144 -4.07 -31.21 16.37
C LEU A 144 -3.05 -31.63 15.29
N ARG A 145 -1.91 -30.95 15.19
CA ARG A 145 -0.77 -31.34 14.34
C ARG A 145 0.07 -32.48 14.92
N GLY A 146 0.17 -32.55 16.24
CA GLY A 146 1.15 -33.38 16.94
C GLY A 146 2.50 -32.68 17.11
N ASP A 147 2.51 -31.34 17.21
CA ASP A 147 3.72 -30.53 17.45
C ASP A 147 4.13 -30.46 18.95
N ASP A 148 3.53 -31.28 19.82
CA ASP A 148 3.64 -31.31 21.30
C ASP A 148 4.12 -32.68 21.81
#